data_AF-A0A2I0VG76-F1
#
_entry.id   AF-A0A2I0VG76-F1
#
_cell.length_a   1.000
_cell.length_b   1.000
_cell.length_c   1.000
_cell.angle_alpha   90.00
_cell.angle_beta   90.00
_cell.angle_gamma   90.00
#
_symmetry.space_group_name_H-M   'P 1'
#
loop_
_entity.id
_entity.type
_entity.pdbx_description
1 polymer ?
#
loop_
_entity_poly.entity_id
_entity_poly.type
_entity_poly.pdbx_seq_one_letter_code
_entity_poly.pdbx_strand_id
1 'polypeptide(L)'
;MSSLAAARADNFYYPPEWSPKKGSLNKFHGQHALRERARKIDQGILIIRFEMPFNIWCGGCNSMIAKGVRFNAEKKQVGNYYSTKVLCTTPN
;
A
#
# COMPACT_ATOMS: atom_id res chain seq x y z
N MET A 1 -9.66 9.44 13.04
CA MET A 1 -8.59 9.50 14.05
C MET A 1 -8.27 8.09 14.51
N SER A 2 -7.24 7.43 13.97
CA SER A 2 -6.71 6.18 14.54
C SER A 2 -5.79 6.56 15.69
N SER A 3 -6.22 6.34 16.93
CA SER A 3 -5.45 6.66 18.12
C SER A 3 -4.18 5.79 18.17
N LEU A 4 -3.04 6.44 18.38
CA LEU A 4 -1.73 5.82 18.63
C LEU A 4 -1.77 4.77 19.75
N ALA A 5 -2.77 4.83 20.65
CA ALA A 5 -3.01 3.84 21.70
C ALA A 5 -3.28 2.42 21.17
N ALA A 6 -3.84 2.26 19.96
CA ALA A 6 -4.10 0.94 19.38
C ALA A 6 -2.87 0.27 18.72
N ALA A 7 -1.79 1.01 18.50
CA ALA A 7 -0.59 0.49 17.82
C ALA A 7 0.27 -0.41 18.73
N ARG A 8 0.06 -0.35 20.05
CA ARG A 8 0.72 -1.18 21.08
C ARG A 8 -0.27 -1.61 22.18
N ALA A 9 -1.54 -1.80 21.84
CA ALA A 9 -2.52 -2.26 22.82
C ALA A 9 -2.34 -3.76 23.05
N ASP A 10 -2.07 -4.15 24.30
CA ASP A 10 -1.98 -5.56 24.71
C ASP A 10 -3.32 -6.29 24.61
N ASN A 11 -4.44 -5.56 24.58
CA ASN A 11 -5.78 -6.13 24.53
C ASN A 11 -6.66 -5.42 23.49
N PHE A 12 -6.93 -6.11 22.37
CA PHE A 12 -7.98 -5.73 21.43
C PHE A 12 -9.34 -6.21 21.93
N TYR A 13 -10.40 -5.45 21.68
CA TYR A 13 -11.76 -5.94 21.90
C TYR A 13 -12.08 -7.02 20.88
N TYR A 14 -12.33 -8.23 21.37
CA TYR A 14 -12.77 -9.37 20.57
C TYR A 14 -14.28 -9.57 20.80
N PRO A 15 -15.11 -9.56 19.75
CA PRO A 15 -16.53 -9.80 19.90
C PRO A 15 -16.76 -11.25 20.37
N PRO A 16 -17.82 -11.53 21.14
CA PRO A 16 -18.08 -12.85 21.73
C PRO A 16 -18.27 -13.97 20.71
N GLU A 17 -18.61 -13.64 19.46
CA GLU A 17 -18.75 -14.59 18.36
C GLU A 17 -17.41 -14.94 17.66
N TRP A 18 -16.35 -14.18 17.93
CA TRP A 18 -15.03 -14.39 17.35
C TRP A 18 -14.24 -15.42 18.15
N SER A 19 -13.73 -16.44 17.46
CA SER A 19 -12.82 -17.42 18.04
C SER A 19 -11.46 -17.32 17.36
N PRO A 20 -10.34 -17.55 18.08
CA PRO A 20 -8.99 -17.46 17.51
C PRO A 20 -8.78 -18.36 16.28
N LYS A 21 -9.56 -19.45 16.16
CA LYS A 21 -9.56 -20.36 15.00
C LYS A 21 -10.06 -19.70 13.70
N LYS A 22 -10.85 -18.62 13.80
CA LYS A 22 -11.42 -17.88 12.64
C LYS A 22 -10.41 -16.91 11.99
N GLY A 23 -9.20 -16.76 12.54
CA GLY A 23 -8.14 -15.91 12.00
C GLY A 23 -8.17 -14.48 12.52
N SER A 24 -7.48 -13.56 11.84
CA SER A 24 -7.34 -12.16 12.29
C SER A 24 -8.68 -11.43 12.40
N LEU A 25 -8.77 -10.46 13.33
CA LEU A 25 -9.98 -9.64 13.53
C LEU A 25 -10.40 -8.90 12.25
N ASN A 26 -9.43 -8.51 11.40
CA ASN A 26 -9.68 -7.93 10.09
C ASN A 26 -10.45 -8.89 9.15
N LYS A 27 -10.12 -10.19 9.18
CA LYS A 27 -10.82 -11.22 8.41
C LYS A 27 -12.25 -11.43 8.91
N PHE A 28 -12.46 -11.34 10.22
CA PHE A 28 -13.80 -11.39 10.82
C PHE A 28 -14.69 -10.23 10.39
N HIS A 29 -14.13 -9.02 10.26
CA HIS A 29 -14.84 -7.85 9.74
C HIS A 29 -14.88 -7.76 8.21
N GLY A 30 -14.38 -8.77 7.49
CA GLY A 30 -14.31 -8.75 6.02
C GLY A 30 -13.42 -7.65 5.43
N GLN A 31 -12.55 -7.03 6.25
CA GLN A 31 -11.69 -5.95 5.81
C GLN A 31 -10.31 -6.47 5.41
N HIS A 32 -9.83 -6.02 4.25
CA HIS A 32 -8.44 -6.24 3.85
C HIS A 32 -7.50 -5.35 4.70
N ALA A 33 -6.37 -5.89 5.15
CA ALA A 33 -5.43 -5.18 6.02
C ALA A 33 -4.89 -3.88 5.40
N LEU A 34 -4.77 -3.84 4.06
CA LEU A 34 -4.32 -2.67 3.30
C LEU A 34 -5.45 -1.75 2.84
N ARG A 35 -6.72 -2.07 3.17
CA ARG A 35 -7.93 -1.28 2.87
C ARG A 35 -7.93 -0.71 1.45
N GLU A 36 -8.17 0.59 1.29
CA GLU A 36 -8.27 1.31 0.02
C GLU A 36 -7.02 1.22 -0.85
N ARG A 37 -5.83 1.02 -0.25
CA ARG A 37 -4.59 0.87 -1.01
C ARG A 37 -4.53 -0.43 -1.82
N ALA A 38 -5.31 -1.43 -1.40
CA ALA A 38 -5.44 -2.72 -2.07
C ALA A 38 -6.69 -2.80 -2.97
N ARG A 39 -7.30 -1.68 -3.35
CA ARG A 39 -8.50 -1.67 -4.21
C ARG A 39 -8.31 -2.42 -5.53
N LYS A 40 -7.08 -2.43 -6.07
CA LYS A 40 -6.72 -3.12 -7.32
C LYS A 40 -5.82 -4.34 -7.08
N ILE A 41 -5.90 -4.97 -5.91
CA ILE A 41 -5.03 -6.11 -5.57
C ILE A 41 -5.24 -7.31 -6.50
N ASP A 42 -6.47 -7.50 -6.99
CA ASP A 42 -6.80 -8.56 -7.95
C ASP A 42 -6.04 -8.39 -9.28
N GLN A 43 -5.64 -7.16 -9.62
CA GLN A 43 -4.84 -6.83 -10.79
C GLN A 43 -3.32 -6.84 -10.49
N GLY A 44 -2.94 -7.16 -9.25
CA GLY A 44 -1.56 -7.09 -8.77
C GLY A 44 -1.04 -5.65 -8.58
N ILE A 45 -1.94 -4.66 -8.49
CA ILE A 45 -1.60 -3.24 -8.37
C ILE A 45 -1.86 -2.79 -6.93
N LEU A 46 -0.83 -2.20 -6.31
CA LEU A 46 -0.90 -1.64 -4.97
C LEU A 46 -0.64 -0.13 -5.00
N ILE A 47 -1.48 0.66 -4.34
CA ILE A 47 -1.26 2.10 -4.21
C ILE A 47 -0.25 2.35 -3.08
N ILE A 48 0.91 2.91 -3.42
CA ILE A 48 1.99 3.24 -2.50
C ILE A 48 2.25 4.75 -2.47
N ARG A 49 2.90 5.22 -1.41
CA ARG A 49 3.44 6.58 -1.34
C ARG A 49 4.90 6.52 -1.77
N PHE A 50 5.24 7.16 -2.89
CA PHE A 50 6.57 7.08 -3.49
C PHE A 50 7.25 8.45 -3.47
N GLU A 51 8.57 8.45 -3.32
CA GLU A 51 9.41 9.64 -3.35
C GLU A 51 10.30 9.57 -4.59
N MET A 52 10.30 10.63 -5.42
CA MET A 52 11.07 10.63 -6.67
C MET A 52 12.57 10.65 -6.38
N PRO A 53 13.34 9.64 -6.82
CA PRO A 53 14.77 9.56 -6.49
C PRO A 53 15.66 10.45 -7.37
N PHE A 54 15.16 10.88 -8.53
CA PHE A 54 15.87 11.70 -9.50
C PHE A 54 14.96 12.81 -10.04
N ASN A 55 15.58 13.87 -10.55
CA ASN A 55 14.87 14.94 -11.22
C ASN A 55 14.35 14.43 -12.58
N ILE A 56 13.06 14.58 -12.82
CA ILE A 56 12.41 14.18 -14.08
C ILE A 56 11.81 15.41 -14.73
N TRP A 57 11.89 15.46 -16.06
CA TRP A 57 11.14 16.42 -16.86
C TRP A 57 9.90 15.74 -17.45
N CYS A 58 8.73 16.33 -17.25
CA CYS A 58 7.51 15.83 -17.87
C CYS A 58 7.43 16.28 -19.33
N GLY A 59 7.40 15.35 -20.28
CA GLY A 59 7.26 15.66 -21.70
C GLY A 59 5.90 16.24 -22.11
N GLY A 60 4.86 16.08 -21.27
CA GLY A 60 3.51 16.60 -21.56
C GLY A 60 3.30 18.05 -21.12
N CYS A 61 3.75 18.41 -19.93
CA CYS A 61 3.52 19.74 -19.34
C CYS A 61 4.79 20.58 -19.15
N ASN A 62 5.95 20.09 -19.62
CA ASN A 62 7.25 20.76 -19.50
C ASN A 62 7.58 21.27 -18.08
N SER A 63 7.06 20.59 -17.06
CA SER A 63 7.39 20.88 -15.67
C SER A 63 8.47 19.93 -15.17
N MET A 64 9.34 20.45 -14.31
CA MET A 64 10.35 19.65 -13.63
C MET A 64 9.78 19.12 -12.31
N ILE A 65 9.86 17.81 -12.13
CA ILE A 65 9.65 17.17 -10.84
C ILE A 65 11.00 17.00 -10.18
N ALA A 66 11.21 17.71 -9.07
CA ALA A 66 12.43 17.60 -8.30
C ALA A 66 12.53 16.27 -7.56
N LYS A 67 13.76 15.86 -7.27
CA LYS A 67 14.08 14.78 -6.35
C LYS A 67 13.47 15.10 -4.98
N GLY A 68 12.88 14.09 -4.34
CA GLY A 68 12.28 14.21 -3.01
C GLY A 68 10.79 14.57 -3.00
N VAL A 69 10.19 14.85 -4.16
CA VAL A 69 8.75 15.11 -4.23
C VAL A 69 7.98 13.79 -4.04
N ARG A 70 6.93 13.83 -3.22
CA ARG A 70 6.14 12.66 -2.80
C ARG A 70 4.82 12.60 -3.54
N PHE A 71 4.49 11.43 -4.09
CA PHE A 71 3.25 11.18 -4.83
C PHE A 71 2.59 9.88 -4.41
N ASN A 72 1.31 9.73 -4.72
CA ASN A 72 0.67 8.43 -4.74
C ASN A 72 1.04 7.75 -6.06
N ALA A 73 1.43 6.48 -6.01
CA ALA A 73 1.85 5.73 -7.19
C ALA A 73 1.24 4.33 -7.18
N GLU A 74 0.91 3.83 -8.36
CA GLU A 74 0.51 2.45 -8.59
C GLU A 74 1.75 1.58 -8.77
N LYS A 75 1.98 0.69 -7.81
CA LYS A 75 3.05 -0.32 -7.83
C LYS A 75 2.52 -1.59 -8.50
N LYS A 76 3.19 -2.02 -9.57
CA LYS A 76 2.91 -3.26 -10.29
C LYS A 76 4.18 -4.08 -10.47
N GLN A 77 4.08 -5.41 -10.41
CA GLN A 77 5.17 -6.30 -10.80
C GLN A 77 5.14 -6.48 -12.33
N VAL A 78 6.25 -6.19 -13.00
CA VAL A 78 6.36 -6.32 -14.48
C VAL A 78 7.03 -7.63 -14.88
N GLY A 79 7.96 -8.12 -14.07
CA GLY A 79 8.68 -9.36 -14.32
C GLY A 79 9.63 -9.72 -13.19
N ASN A 80 10.53 -10.65 -13.45
CA ASN A 80 11.59 -11.06 -12.53
C ASN A 80 12.95 -10.98 -13.24
N TYR A 81 13.97 -10.52 -12.53
CA TYR A 81 15.36 -10.64 -12.92
C TYR A 81 15.97 -11.76 -12.06
N TYR A 82 16.12 -12.95 -12.66
CA TYR A 82 16.39 -14.20 -11.94
C TYR A 82 15.36 -14.44 -10.82
N SER A 83 15.78 -14.43 -9.56
CA SER A 83 14.92 -14.59 -8.38
C SER A 83 14.36 -13.25 -7.85
N THR A 84 14.89 -12.11 -8.31
CA THR A 84 14.51 -10.78 -7.81
C THR A 84 13.34 -10.22 -8.61
N LYS A 85 12.29 -9.80 -7.93
CA LYS A 85 11.10 -9.20 -8.57
C LYS A 85 11.40 -7.79 -9.08
N VAL A 86 11.07 -7.51 -10.33
CA VAL A 86 11.16 -6.17 -10.93
C VAL A 86 9.80 -5.48 -10.82
N LEU A 87 9.85 -4.27 -10.26
CA LEU A 87 8.67 -3.49 -9.92
C LEU A 87 8.65 -2.20 -10.74
N CYS A 88 7.49 -1.89 -11.31
CA CYS A 88 7.22 -0.61 -11.96
C CYS A 88 6.26 0.19 -11.09
N THR A 89 6.56 1.48 -10.92
CA THR A 89 5.72 2.44 -10.19
C THR A 89 5.28 3.52 -11.14
N THR A 90 3.97 3.66 -11.34
CA THR A 90 3.39 4.72 -12.17
C THR A 90 2.81 5.80 -11.25
N PRO A 91 3.23 7.08 -11.35
CA PRO A 91 2.64 8.15 -10.55
C PRO A 91 1.16 8.37 -10.96
N ASN A 92 0.29 8.56 -9.95
CA ASN A 92 -1.12 8.91 -10.11
C ASN A 92 -1.36 10.37 -9.74
#